data_AF-A0A959PH25-F1
#
_entry.id   AF-A0A959PH25-F1
#
_cell.length_a   1.000
_cell.length_b   1.000
_cell.length_c   1.000
_cell.angle_alpha   90.00
_cell.angle_beta   90.00
_cell.angle_gamma   90.00
#
_symmetry.space_group_name_H-M   'P 1'
#
loop_
_entity.id
_entity.type
_entity.pdbx_description
1 polymer ?
#
loop_
_entity_poly.entity_id
_entity_poly.type
_entity_poly.pdbx_seq_one_letter_code
_entity_poly.pdbx_strand_id
1 'polypeptide(L)'
;AELVKFAEEVFDRFRNPFIKHMLSSIALNSISKFKVRVLPSLLEYVNLHGKLPLHLTYAFACLIRFYQGTWQGKSLPLDDDQEIISFFASIWATGDYDEISSTVLARHDYWGQDLNQVTGLTAAMAAALQEIDAEGIQEGFARFKNEL
;
A
#
# COMPACT_ATOMS: atom_id res chain seq x y z
N ALA A 1 -10.84 -0.56 26.19
CA ALA A 1 -11.80 0.54 26.36
C ALA A 1 -11.25 1.85 25.81
N GLU A 2 -10.06 2.30 26.26
CA GLU A 2 -9.46 3.57 25.81
C GLU A 2 -9.09 3.61 24.32
N LEU A 3 -8.45 2.57 23.77
CA LEU A 3 -8.06 2.52 22.35
C LEU A 3 -9.26 2.49 21.39
N VAL A 4 -10.36 1.83 21.78
CA VAL A 4 -11.60 1.79 20.99
C VAL A 4 -12.20 3.19 20.92
N LYS A 5 -12.29 3.87 22.07
CA LYS A 5 -12.76 5.26 22.14
C LYS A 5 -11.88 6.20 21.30
N PHE A 6 -10.56 6.05 21.39
CA PHE A 6 -9.64 6.84 20.58
C PHE A 6 -9.85 6.60 19.07
N ALA A 7 -10.08 5.36 18.65
CA ALA A 7 -10.37 5.04 17.26
C ALA A 7 -11.70 5.66 16.78
N GLU A 8 -12.74 5.63 17.61
CA GLU A 8 -14.03 6.29 17.34
C GLU A 8 -13.85 7.81 17.16
N GLU A 9 -13.10 8.46 18.05
CA GLU A 9 -12.78 9.89 17.97
C GLU A 9 -11.97 10.24 16.70
N VAL A 10 -11.10 9.35 16.22
CA VAL A 10 -10.43 9.51 14.92
C VAL A 10 -11.46 9.46 13.78
N PHE A 11 -12.37 8.49 13.78
CA PHE A 11 -13.40 8.39 12.75
C PHE A 11 -14.32 9.60 12.72
N ASP A 12 -14.71 10.13 13.88
CA ASP A 12 -15.56 11.31 13.96
C ASP A 12 -14.88 12.55 13.36
N ARG A 13 -13.56 12.70 13.55
CA ARG A 13 -12.79 13.77 12.90
C ARG A 13 -12.78 13.63 11.37
N PHE A 14 -12.62 12.41 10.85
CA PHE A 14 -12.65 12.18 9.40
C PHE A 14 -14.05 12.35 8.78
N ARG A 15 -15.12 12.18 9.57
CA ARG A 15 -16.51 12.39 9.13
C ARG A 15 -16.95 13.85 9.16
N ASN A 16 -16.12 14.77 9.64
CA ASN A 16 -16.51 16.16 9.79
C ASN A 16 -16.85 16.79 8.41
N PRO A 17 -18.13 17.17 8.17
CA PRO A 17 -18.55 17.66 6.85
C PRO A 17 -18.06 19.08 6.53
N PHE A 18 -17.55 19.81 7.54
CA PHE A 18 -17.04 21.17 7.36
C PHE A 18 -15.56 21.22 6.97
N ILE A 19 -14.84 20.10 7.12
CA ILE A 19 -13.43 20.00 6.72
C ILE A 19 -13.35 19.28 5.37
N LYS A 20 -12.79 19.96 4.38
CA LYS A 20 -12.50 19.34 3.08
C LYS A 20 -11.14 18.65 3.14
N HIS A 21 -11.15 17.35 3.35
CA HIS A 21 -9.94 16.53 3.30
C HIS A 21 -9.53 16.27 1.85
N MET A 22 -8.46 16.94 1.41
CA MET A 22 -7.92 16.75 0.06
C MET A 22 -7.12 15.43 0.00
N LEU A 23 -7.67 14.42 -0.67
CA LEU A 23 -7.02 13.10 -0.78
C LEU A 23 -5.64 13.19 -1.47
N SER A 24 -5.46 14.09 -2.45
CA SER A 24 -4.17 14.35 -3.08
C SER A 24 -3.13 14.87 -2.08
N SER A 25 -3.51 15.81 -1.22
CA SER A 25 -2.61 16.31 -0.15
C SER A 25 -2.30 15.24 0.90
N ILE A 26 -3.22 14.31 1.15
CA ILE A 26 -2.96 13.15 2.00
C ILE A 26 -1.97 12.20 1.32
N ALA A 27 -2.10 11.98 0.02
CA ALA A 27 -1.25 11.10 -0.79
C ALA A 27 0.16 11.67 -1.10
N LEU A 28 0.40 12.97 -0.90
CA LEU A 28 1.73 13.58 -1.04
C LEU A 28 2.80 12.78 -0.27
N ASN A 29 3.93 12.45 -0.87
CA ASN A 29 5.05 11.75 -0.23
C ASN A 29 4.64 10.41 0.41
N SER A 30 3.80 9.61 -0.27
CA SER A 30 3.21 8.41 0.32
C SER A 30 4.23 7.32 0.63
N ILE A 31 5.33 7.19 -0.12
CA ILE A 31 6.37 6.19 0.18
C ILE A 31 7.02 6.47 1.53
N SER A 32 7.47 7.71 1.76
CA SER A 32 8.09 8.09 3.04
C SER A 32 7.10 8.02 4.20
N LYS A 33 5.83 8.42 3.99
CA LYS A 33 4.77 8.26 4.99
C LYS A 33 4.51 6.80 5.33
N PHE A 34 4.47 5.91 4.35
CA PHE A 34 4.23 4.48 4.57
C PHE A 34 5.36 3.84 5.38
N LYS A 35 6.62 4.14 5.01
CA LYS A 35 7.83 3.67 5.73
C LYS A 35 7.76 3.95 7.22
N VAL A 36 7.32 5.15 7.62
CA VAL A 36 7.35 5.57 9.03
C VAL A 36 6.05 5.32 9.79
N ARG A 37 4.90 5.22 9.10
CA ARG A 37 3.57 5.15 9.75
C ARG A 37 2.93 3.76 9.72
N VAL A 38 3.25 2.93 8.72
CA VAL A 38 2.54 1.67 8.47
C VAL A 38 3.48 0.47 8.49
N LEU A 39 4.63 0.58 7.81
CA LEU A 39 5.60 -0.51 7.71
C LEU A 39 6.02 -1.09 9.08
N PRO A 40 6.27 -0.29 10.14
CA PRO A 40 6.63 -0.85 11.45
C PRO A 40 5.53 -1.74 12.03
N SER A 41 4.26 -1.35 11.89
CA SER A 41 3.12 -2.15 12.35
C SER A 41 2.94 -3.43 11.54
N LEU A 42 3.19 -3.39 10.23
CA LEU A 42 3.16 -4.58 9.39
C LEU A 42 4.21 -5.61 9.85
N LEU A 43 5.45 -5.16 10.02
CA LEU A 43 6.57 -6.00 10.42
C LEU A 43 6.40 -6.56 11.83
N GLU A 44 5.98 -5.73 12.78
CA GLU A 44 5.73 -6.16 14.15
C GLU A 44 4.59 -7.19 14.22
N TYR A 45 3.54 -7.02 13.42
CA TYR A 45 2.48 -8.02 13.34
C TYR A 45 3.00 -9.37 12.82
N VAL A 46 3.86 -9.37 11.80
CA VAL A 46 4.50 -10.60 11.30
C VAL A 46 5.38 -11.22 12.37
N ASN A 47 6.16 -10.43 13.10
CA ASN A 47 7.02 -10.90 14.18
C ASN A 47 6.20 -11.55 15.32
N LEU A 48 5.09 -10.92 15.73
CA LEU A 48 4.27 -11.40 16.84
C LEU A 48 3.37 -12.58 16.49
N HIS A 49 2.90 -12.66 15.24
CA HIS A 49 1.87 -13.61 14.84
C HIS A 49 2.31 -14.63 13.79
N GLY A 50 3.52 -14.49 13.23
CA GLY A 50 4.06 -15.39 12.20
C GLY A 50 3.27 -15.38 10.89
N LYS A 51 2.43 -14.36 10.65
CA LYS A 51 1.59 -14.25 9.45
C LYS A 51 1.39 -12.79 9.04
N LEU A 52 1.04 -12.57 7.78
CA LEU A 52 0.83 -11.24 7.23
C LEU A 52 -0.48 -10.59 7.75
N PRO A 53 -0.47 -9.29 8.10
CA PRO A 53 -1.68 -8.56 8.45
C PRO A 53 -2.49 -8.21 7.19
N LEU A 54 -3.55 -8.97 6.93
CA LEU A 54 -4.43 -8.86 5.74
C LEU A 54 -4.65 -7.42 5.23
N HIS A 55 -5.17 -6.53 6.08
CA HIS A 55 -5.54 -5.18 5.67
C HIS A 55 -4.33 -4.30 5.36
N LEU A 56 -3.22 -4.45 6.09
CA LEU A 56 -2.01 -3.66 5.85
C LEU A 56 -1.28 -4.14 4.61
N THR A 57 -1.25 -5.45 4.37
CA THR A 57 -0.69 -6.03 3.14
C THR A 57 -1.45 -5.55 1.91
N TYR A 58 -2.79 -5.59 1.93
CA TYR A 58 -3.59 -5.09 0.81
C TYR A 58 -3.47 -3.58 0.62
N ALA A 59 -3.44 -2.80 1.72
CA ALA A 59 -3.20 -1.36 1.65
C ALA A 59 -1.81 -1.03 1.05
N PHE A 60 -0.80 -1.87 1.31
CA PHE A 60 0.51 -1.72 0.69
C PHE A 60 0.44 -1.97 -0.83
N ALA A 61 -0.26 -3.02 -1.26
CA ALA A 61 -0.49 -3.27 -2.68
C ALA A 61 -1.25 -2.11 -3.35
N CYS A 62 -2.28 -1.54 -2.70
CA CYS A 62 -2.96 -0.35 -3.19
C CYS A 62 -2.01 0.85 -3.34
N LEU A 63 -1.06 1.03 -2.42
CA LEU A 63 -0.03 2.07 -2.52
C LEU A 63 0.85 1.82 -3.75
N ILE A 64 1.40 0.61 -3.91
CA ILE A 64 2.23 0.27 -5.07
C ILE A 64 1.44 0.47 -6.38
N ARG A 65 0.17 0.10 -6.38
CA ARG A 65 -0.74 0.28 -7.52
C ARG A 65 -1.05 1.73 -7.83
N PHE A 66 -1.17 2.58 -6.82
CA PHE A 66 -1.36 4.02 -6.99
C PHE A 66 -0.21 4.63 -7.79
N TYR A 67 1.03 4.17 -7.57
CA TYR A 67 2.22 4.62 -8.30
C TYR A 67 2.32 4.10 -9.74
N GLN A 68 1.41 3.24 -10.22
CA GLN A 68 1.23 3.06 -11.68
C GLN A 68 0.81 4.40 -12.33
N GLY A 69 0.26 5.32 -11.55
CA GLY A 69 -0.04 6.69 -11.99
C GLY A 69 -1.31 6.83 -12.82
N THR A 70 -2.00 5.73 -13.11
CA THR A 70 -3.31 5.76 -13.77
C THR A 70 -4.29 4.80 -13.10
N TRP A 71 -5.57 5.16 -13.17
CA TRP A 71 -6.69 4.34 -12.71
C TRP A 71 -7.89 4.55 -13.62
N GLN A 72 -8.40 3.48 -14.22
CA GLN A 72 -9.57 3.53 -15.13
C GLN A 72 -9.44 4.61 -16.22
N GLY A 73 -8.27 4.70 -16.84
CA GLY A 73 -7.98 5.67 -17.91
C GLY A 73 -7.78 7.11 -17.45
N LYS A 74 -7.74 7.39 -16.13
CA LYS A 74 -7.47 8.71 -15.57
C LYS A 74 -6.11 8.75 -14.88
N SER A 75 -5.37 9.84 -15.04
CA SER A 75 -4.14 10.08 -14.30
C SER A 75 -4.43 10.29 -12.82
N LEU A 76 -3.62 9.66 -11.96
CA LEU A 76 -3.64 9.86 -10.52
C LEU A 76 -2.72 11.02 -10.13
N PRO A 77 -3.04 11.75 -9.05
CA PRO A 77 -2.24 12.89 -8.60
C PRO A 77 -1.00 12.41 -7.82
N LEU A 78 -0.02 11.84 -8.54
CA LEU A 78 1.26 11.49 -7.95
C LEU A 78 2.03 12.77 -7.61
N ASP A 79 2.36 12.91 -6.33
CA ASP A 79 3.13 14.02 -5.78
C ASP A 79 4.12 13.43 -4.78
N ASP A 80 5.32 13.13 -5.26
CA ASP A 80 6.42 12.54 -4.51
C ASP A 80 7.73 12.89 -5.25
N ASP A 81 8.87 12.50 -4.69
CA ASP A 81 10.17 12.75 -5.32
C ASP A 81 10.21 12.16 -6.74
N GLN A 82 10.75 12.93 -7.69
CA GLN A 82 10.78 12.55 -9.11
C GLN A 82 11.49 11.21 -9.35
N GLU A 83 12.51 10.90 -8.54
CA GLU A 83 13.21 9.62 -8.59
C GLU A 83 12.30 8.44 -8.21
N ILE A 84 11.41 8.62 -7.23
CA ILE A 84 10.42 7.62 -6.83
C ILE A 84 9.42 7.41 -7.97
N ILE A 85 8.86 8.49 -8.51
CA ILE A 85 7.89 8.41 -9.60
C ILE A 85 8.49 7.72 -10.83
N SER A 86 9.72 8.09 -11.20
CA SER A 86 10.41 7.53 -12.37
C SER A 86 10.76 6.05 -12.15
N PHE A 87 11.16 5.67 -10.95
CA PHE A 87 11.38 4.27 -10.60
C PHE A 87 10.09 3.46 -10.75
N PHE A 88 8.98 3.91 -10.18
CA PHE A 88 7.71 3.20 -10.30
C PHE A 88 7.25 3.09 -11.75
N ALA A 89 7.38 4.14 -12.55
CA ALA A 89 7.08 4.09 -13.97
C ALA A 89 7.91 3.01 -14.70
N SER A 90 9.19 2.85 -14.32
CA SER A 90 10.07 1.84 -14.94
C SER A 90 9.67 0.41 -14.61
N ILE A 91 9.35 0.10 -13.34
CA ILE A 91 8.94 -1.26 -12.97
C ILE A 91 7.53 -1.59 -13.47
N TRP A 92 6.62 -0.61 -13.51
CA TRP A 92 5.28 -0.83 -14.06
C TRP A 92 5.29 -1.08 -15.57
N ALA A 93 6.37 -0.72 -16.28
CA ALA A 93 6.53 -1.02 -17.69
C ALA A 93 6.81 -2.51 -17.98
N THR A 94 7.20 -3.31 -16.97
CA THR A 94 7.39 -4.76 -17.15
C THR A 94 6.06 -5.48 -17.32
N GLY A 95 5.00 -4.97 -16.67
CA GLY A 95 3.67 -5.60 -16.66
C GLY A 95 3.59 -6.91 -15.88
N ASP A 96 4.63 -7.25 -15.12
CA ASP A 96 4.74 -8.47 -14.34
C ASP A 96 4.61 -8.16 -12.84
N TYR A 97 3.54 -8.67 -12.21
CA TYR A 97 3.26 -8.38 -10.80
C TYR A 97 4.29 -8.98 -9.83
N ASP A 98 4.91 -10.11 -10.16
CA ASP A 98 5.97 -10.70 -9.35
C ASP A 98 7.25 -9.86 -9.45
N GLU A 99 7.60 -9.39 -10.66
CA GLU A 99 8.75 -8.51 -10.86
C GLU A 99 8.54 -7.14 -10.21
N ILE A 100 7.36 -6.53 -10.38
CA ILE A 100 7.00 -5.26 -9.74
C ILE A 100 7.12 -5.41 -8.22
N SER A 101 6.53 -6.45 -7.64
CA SER A 101 6.51 -6.69 -6.20
C SER A 101 7.91 -6.94 -5.65
N SER A 102 8.66 -7.88 -6.24
CA SER A 102 10.01 -8.20 -5.77
C SER A 102 10.97 -7.01 -5.89
N THR A 103 10.89 -6.25 -6.98
CA THR A 103 11.76 -5.11 -7.24
C THR A 103 11.48 -3.95 -6.28
N VAL A 104 10.21 -3.61 -6.04
CA VAL A 104 9.89 -2.53 -5.09
C VAL A 104 10.23 -2.92 -3.67
N LEU A 105 9.98 -4.17 -3.26
CA LEU A 105 10.26 -4.65 -1.90
C LEU A 105 11.76 -4.70 -1.58
N ALA A 106 12.63 -4.84 -2.58
CA ALA A 106 14.08 -4.83 -2.43
C ALA A 106 14.69 -3.44 -2.14
N ARG A 107 13.91 -2.36 -2.26
CA ARG A 107 14.37 -0.97 -2.13
C ARG A 107 14.70 -0.60 -0.67
N HIS A 108 15.96 -0.80 -0.28
CA HIS A 108 16.46 -0.47 1.05
C HIS A 108 16.37 1.03 1.37
N ASP A 109 16.56 1.89 0.39
CA ASP A 109 16.39 3.33 0.55
C ASP A 109 14.94 3.70 0.91
N TYR A 110 13.97 2.97 0.35
CA TYR A 110 12.55 3.18 0.67
C TYR A 110 12.18 2.55 2.01
N TRP A 111 12.59 1.32 2.27
CA TRP A 111 12.06 0.54 3.40
C TRP A 111 13.01 0.39 4.59
N GLY A 112 14.29 0.70 4.41
CA GLY A 112 15.35 0.48 5.39
C GLY A 112 15.87 -0.96 5.45
N GLN A 113 15.26 -1.89 4.72
CA GLN A 113 15.63 -3.29 4.63
C GLN A 113 15.07 -3.91 3.33
N ASP A 114 15.55 -5.09 2.95
CA ASP A 114 14.94 -5.91 1.91
C ASP A 114 13.67 -6.59 2.44
N LEU A 115 12.51 -6.16 1.97
CA LEU A 115 11.23 -6.72 2.39
C LEU A 115 10.91 -8.07 1.74
N ASN A 116 11.69 -8.52 0.74
CA ASN A 116 11.55 -9.89 0.21
C ASN A 116 11.94 -10.95 1.24
N GLN A 117 12.69 -10.56 2.29
CA GLN A 117 13.02 -11.45 3.41
C GLN A 117 11.81 -11.71 4.33
N VAL A 118 10.73 -10.94 4.20
CA VAL A 118 9.48 -11.17 4.92
C VAL A 118 8.72 -12.31 4.24
N THR A 119 8.65 -13.46 4.90
CA THR A 119 8.05 -14.69 4.35
C THR A 119 6.62 -14.45 3.85
N GLY A 120 6.37 -14.78 2.58
CA GLY A 120 5.07 -14.66 1.93
C GLY A 120 4.69 -13.25 1.46
N LEU A 121 5.44 -12.20 1.83
CA LEU A 121 5.05 -10.82 1.51
C LEU A 121 5.06 -10.55 0.01
N THR A 122 6.11 -10.98 -0.70
CA THR A 122 6.23 -10.75 -2.16
C THR A 122 5.10 -11.42 -2.94
N ALA A 123 4.78 -12.68 -2.63
CA ALA A 123 3.69 -13.40 -3.26
C ALA A 123 2.32 -12.77 -2.95
N ALA A 124 2.09 -12.37 -1.69
CA ALA A 124 0.85 -11.69 -1.30
C ALA A 124 0.70 -10.32 -1.98
N MET A 125 1.80 -9.59 -2.16
CA MET A 125 1.85 -8.33 -2.91
C MET A 125 1.44 -8.54 -4.38
N ALA A 126 2.04 -9.53 -5.06
CA ALA A 126 1.74 -9.82 -6.46
C ALA A 126 0.28 -10.25 -6.64
N ALA A 127 -0.22 -11.15 -5.80
CA ALA A 127 -1.61 -11.59 -5.80
C ALA A 127 -2.58 -10.41 -5.57
N ALA A 128 -2.31 -9.55 -4.59
CA ALA A 128 -3.15 -8.39 -4.33
C ALA A 128 -3.16 -7.40 -5.51
N LEU A 129 -2.02 -7.16 -6.16
CA LEU A 129 -1.95 -6.31 -7.35
C LEU A 129 -2.79 -6.87 -8.51
N GLN A 130 -2.71 -8.19 -8.74
CA GLN A 130 -3.52 -8.88 -9.74
C GLN A 130 -5.02 -8.72 -9.46
N GLU A 131 -5.46 -8.96 -8.23
CA GLU A 131 -6.88 -8.83 -7.85
C GLU A 131 -7.37 -7.38 -7.94
N ILE A 132 -6.53 -6.40 -7.58
CA ILE A 132 -6.85 -4.98 -7.72
C ILE A 132 -7.09 -4.61 -9.19
N ASP A 133 -6.25 -5.08 -10.11
CA ASP A 133 -6.39 -4.75 -11.53
C ASP A 133 -7.53 -5.53 -12.22
N ALA A 134 -7.76 -6.77 -11.81
CA ALA A 134 -8.82 -7.61 -12.37
C ALA A 134 -10.22 -7.17 -11.94
N GLU A 135 -10.40 -6.88 -10.65
CA GLU A 135 -11.74 -6.72 -10.05
C GLU A 135 -11.96 -5.35 -9.40
N GLY A 136 -10.91 -4.51 -9.34
CA GLY A 136 -10.93 -3.22 -8.66
C GLY A 136 -10.68 -3.34 -7.15
N ILE A 137 -10.67 -2.20 -6.47
CA ILE A 137 -10.20 -2.10 -5.08
C ILE A 137 -11.07 -2.91 -4.09
N GLN A 138 -12.39 -2.87 -4.22
CA GLN A 138 -13.31 -3.44 -3.22
C GLN A 138 -13.49 -4.95 -3.42
N GLU A 139 -13.78 -5.37 -4.65
CA GLU A 139 -13.97 -6.78 -4.97
C GLU A 139 -12.63 -7.53 -4.95
N GLY A 140 -11.55 -6.90 -5.44
CA GLY A 140 -10.20 -7.47 -5.33
C GLY A 140 -9.78 -7.71 -3.87
N PHE A 141 -10.20 -6.86 -2.94
CA PHE A 141 -9.95 -7.11 -1.51
C PHE A 141 -10.72 -8.32 -1.00
N ALA A 142 -11.99 -8.46 -1.41
CA ALA A 142 -12.82 -9.58 -1.02
C ALA A 142 -12.24 -10.93 -1.51
N ARG A 143 -11.68 -10.95 -2.72
CA ARG A 143 -10.99 -12.13 -3.28
C ARG A 143 -9.65 -12.39 -2.61
N PHE A 144 -8.79 -11.39 -2.53
CA PHE A 144 -7.49 -11.49 -1.85
C PHE A 144 -7.62 -12.01 -0.42
N LYS A 145 -8.64 -11.57 0.32
CA LYS A 145 -8.92 -12.05 1.67
C LYS A 145 -9.17 -13.56 1.77
N ASN A 146 -9.68 -14.20 0.73
CA ASN A 146 -9.92 -15.64 0.73
C ASN A 146 -8.67 -16.45 0.38
N GLU A 147 -7.62 -15.79 -0.10
CA GLU A 147 -6.36 -16.40 -0.55
C GLU A 147 -5.23 -16.27 0.48
N LEU A 148 -5.34 -15.29 1.39
CA LEU A 148 -4.36 -14.98 2.45
C LEU A 148 -4.69 -15.62 3.80
#